data_AF-K1SAY2-F1
#
_entry.id   AF-K1SAY2-F1
#
_cell.length_a   1.000
_cell.length_b   1.000
_cell.length_c   1.000
_cell.angle_alpha   90.00
_cell.angle_beta   90.00
_cell.angle_gamma   90.00
#
_symmetry.space_group_name_H-M   'P 1'
#
loop_
_entity.id
_entity.type
_entity.pdbx_description
1 polymer ?
#
loop_
_entity_poly.entity_id
_entity_poly.type
_entity_poly.pdbx_seq_one_letter_code
_entity_poly.pdbx_strand_id
1 'polypeptide(L)' 'MGQKVNPHGLRVGVIKDWDSRWFAGKATFGDTLVEDYKIRDYIMNKRM' A
#
# COMPACT_ATOMS: atom_id res chain seq x y z
N MET A 1 12.83 23.90 12.49
CA MET A 1 12.68 22.43 12.57
C MET A 1 11.88 21.96 11.37
N GLY A 2 12.57 21.45 10.33
CA GLY A 2 11.95 21.14 9.04
C GLY A 2 11.08 19.88 9.07
N GLN A 3 10.03 19.87 8.26
CA GLN A 3 9.18 18.72 8.00
C GLN A 3 10.05 17.58 7.40
N LYS A 4 10.21 16.48 8.14
CA LYS A 4 10.98 15.31 7.67
C LYS A 4 10.06 14.36 6.92
N VAL A 5 10.51 13.88 5.76
CA VAL A 5 9.78 12.92 4.92
C VAL A 5 9.86 11.52 5.53
N ASN A 6 8.83 10.69 5.31
CA ASN A 6 8.85 9.29 5.71
C ASN A 6 9.96 8.52 4.95
N PRO A 7 10.96 7.96 5.64
CA PRO A 7 12.06 7.26 5.01
C PRO A 7 11.65 5.98 4.28
N HIS A 8 10.52 5.36 4.63
CA HIS A 8 10.00 4.22 3.87
C HIS A 8 9.58 4.64 2.47
N GLY A 9 8.72 5.67 2.36
CA GLY A 9 8.24 6.17 1.07
C GLY A 9 9.38 6.65 0.17
N LEU A 10 10.39 7.30 0.75
CA LEU A 10 11.58 7.76 0.01
C LEU A 10 12.39 6.60 -0.61
N ARG A 11 12.27 5.39 -0.07
CA ARG A 11 13.06 4.21 -0.45
C ARG A 11 12.32 3.22 -1.34
N VAL A 12 11.01 3.39 -1.51
CA VAL A 12 10.19 2.55 -2.41
C VAL A 12 10.65 2.78 -3.85
N GLY A 13 11.00 1.71 -4.56
CA GLY A 13 11.50 1.77 -5.94
C GLY A 13 13.01 1.97 -6.08
N VAL A 14 13.76 2.17 -4.98
CA VAL A 14 15.23 2.23 -5.01
C VAL A 14 15.85 1.03 -4.30
N ILE A 15 15.51 0.84 -3.02
CA ILE A 15 16.02 -0.26 -2.19
C ILE A 15 14.92 -1.11 -1.57
N LYS A 16 13.68 -0.61 -1.54
CA LYS A 16 12.51 -1.35 -1.05
C LYS A 16 11.50 -1.55 -2.17
N ASP A 17 10.93 -2.74 -2.23
CA ASP A 17 9.84 -3.08 -3.13
C ASP A 17 8.48 -2.58 -2.61
N TRP A 18 7.50 -2.63 -3.50
CA TRP A 18 6.10 -2.34 -3.19
C TRP A 18 5.46 -3.48 -2.40
N ASP A 19 4.74 -3.16 -1.33
CA ASP A 19 4.00 -4.16 -0.53
C ASP A 19 2.78 -4.73 -1.29
N SER A 20 2.16 -3.95 -2.17
CA SER A 20 1.11 -4.40 -3.12
C SER A 20 1.66 -4.36 -4.54
N ARG A 21 1.78 -5.52 -5.20
CA ARG A 21 2.22 -5.63 -6.59
C ARG A 21 1.10 -6.21 -7.46
N TRP A 22 0.30 -5.33 -8.04
CA TRP A 22 -0.77 -5.67 -8.98
C TRP A 22 -0.98 -4.54 -9.99
N PHE A 23 -1.57 -4.87 -11.14
CA PHE A 23 -1.89 -3.91 -12.20
C PHE A 23 -3.40 -3.95 -12.45
N ALA A 24 -4.05 -2.80 -12.40
CA ALA A 24 -5.47 -2.66 -12.70
C ALA A 24 -5.67 -1.58 -13.77
N GLY A 25 -6.72 -1.71 -14.57
CA GLY A 25 -7.14 -0.68 -15.50
C GLY A 25 -7.62 0.57 -14.76
N LYS A 26 -7.62 1.73 -15.44
CA LYS A 26 -8.00 3.01 -14.82
C LYS A 26 -9.41 3.00 -14.19
N ALA A 27 -10.34 2.25 -14.79
CA ALA A 27 -11.71 2.11 -14.28
C ALA A 27 -11.81 1.22 -13.04
N THR A 28 -10.95 0.21 -12.90
CA THR A 28 -11.04 -0.78 -11.81
C THR A 28 -10.07 -0.51 -10.66
N PHE A 29 -9.10 0.40 -10.85
CA PHE A 29 -8.07 0.71 -9.85
C PHE A 29 -8.63 1.13 -8.50
N GLY A 30 -9.69 1.96 -8.50
CA GLY A 30 -10.31 2.44 -7.26
C GLY A 30 -10.92 1.31 -6.45
N ASP A 31 -11.70 0.45 -7.11
CA ASP A 31 -12.37 -0.69 -6.46
C ASP A 31 -11.34 -1.70 -5.94
N THR A 32 -10.31 -2.01 -6.74
CA THR A 32 -9.24 -2.94 -6.33
C THR A 32 -8.42 -2.42 -5.15
N LEU A 33 -8.23 -1.09 -5.06
CA LEU A 33 -7.51 -0.49 -3.93
C LEU A 33 -8.30 -0.61 -2.62
N VAL A 34 -9.61 -0.37 -2.69
CA VAL A 34 -10.50 -0.48 -1.51
C VAL A 34 -10.59 -1.94 -1.06
N GLU A 35 -10.64 -2.88 -1.99
CA GLU A 35 -10.64 -4.31 -1.70
C GLU A 35 -9.33 -4.76 -1.02
N ASP A 36 -8.16 -4.36 -1.54
CA ASP A 36 -6.85 -4.67 -0.94
C ASP A 36 -6.74 -4.16 0.50
N TYR A 37 -7.24 -2.94 0.76
CA TYR A 37 -7.27 -2.38 2.11
C TYR A 37 -8.16 -3.20 3.06
N LYS A 38 -9.38 -3.56 2.62
CA LYS A 38 -10.31 -4.36 3.44
C LYS A 38 -9.76 -5.75 3.75
N ILE A 39 -9.12 -6.40 2.79
CA ILE A 39 -8.50 -7.71 2.98
C ILE A 39 -7.36 -7.62 4.00
N ARG A 40 -6.52 -6.58 3.93
CA ARG A 40 -5.43 -6.35 4.88
C ARG A 40 -5.93 -6.09 6.29
N ASP A 41 -6.94 -5.24 6.43
CA ASP A 41 -7.56 -4.96 7.73
C ASP A 41 -8.16 -6.23 8.34
N TYR A 42 -8.89 -7.01 7.54
CA TYR A 42 -9.46 -8.29 7.97
C TYR A 42 -8.39 -9.28 8.43
N ILE A 43 -7.29 -9.42 7.69
CA ILE A 43 -6.19 -10.32 8.05
C ILE A 43 -5.48 -9.85 9.31
N MET A 44 -5.23 -8.55 9.47
CA MET A 44 -4.59 -8.00 10.68
C MET A 44 -5.48 -8.18 11.91
N ASN A 45 -6.78 -7.89 11.80
CA ASN A 45 -7.72 -7.99 12.92
C ASN A 45 -8.08 -9.43 13.29
N LYS A 46 -8.12 -10.36 12.31
CA LYS A 46 -8.42 -11.78 12.58
C LYS A 46 -7.25 -12.56 13.18
N ARG A 47 -6.04 -12.02 13.12
CA ARG A 47 -4.82 -12.65 13.66
C ARG A 47 -4.48 -12.19 15.08
N MET A 48 -5.25 -11.25 15.63
CA MET A 48 -5.31 -10.93 17.06
C MET A 48 -6.46 -11.71 17.71
#